data_AF-A0A7J8HVS7-F1
#
_entry.id   AF-A0A7J8HVS7-F1
#
_cell.length_a   1.000
_cell.length_b   1.000
_cell.length_c   1.000
_cell.angle_alpha   90.00
_cell.angle_beta   90.00
_cell.angle_gamma   90.00
#
_symmetry.space_group_name_H-M   'P 1'
#
loop_
_entity.id
_entity.type
_entity.pdbx_description
1 polymer ?
#
loop_
_entity_poly.entity_id
_entity_poly.type
_entity_poly.pdbx_seq_one_letter_code
_entity_poly.pdbx_strand_id
1 'polypeptide(L)'
;MPAPAATYERIVYKNPSEHHYMKVCLEFQDHGVGLNAAQFKQLLISALKDLFGEVDAALPLDILNYEEKTLSAVLRICSSGLVKLWSSLTLLGSYKGKKCAFRVIQVSPFLLALSGNSRELVLD
;
A
#
# COMPACT_ATOMS: atom_id res chain seq x y z
N MET A 1 -22.43 -47.67 8.66
CA MET A 1 -21.94 -46.28 8.62
C MET A 1 -21.64 -45.93 7.17
N PRO A 2 -22.17 -44.84 6.60
CA PRO A 2 -21.78 -44.40 5.27
C PRO A 2 -20.31 -43.94 5.30
N ALA A 3 -19.54 -44.32 4.29
CA ALA A 3 -18.14 -43.92 4.16
C ALA A 3 -18.03 -42.40 3.98
N PRO A 4 -17.02 -41.73 4.58
CA PRO A 4 -16.82 -40.30 4.37
C PRO A 4 -16.60 -40.01 2.88
N ALA A 5 -17.26 -38.99 2.37
CA ALA A 5 -17.20 -38.61 0.96
C ALA A 5 -15.76 -38.18 0.60
N ALA A 6 -15.08 -39.00 -0.19
CA ALA A 6 -13.80 -38.66 -0.80
C ALA A 6 -14.06 -38.09 -2.21
N THR A 7 -14.44 -36.81 -2.26
CA THR A 7 -14.64 -36.07 -3.52
C THR A 7 -13.42 -35.20 -3.80
N TYR A 8 -12.94 -35.23 -5.04
CA TYR A 8 -11.88 -34.33 -5.52
C TYR A 8 -12.49 -33.23 -6.39
N GLU A 9 -12.05 -31.99 -6.18
CA GLU A 9 -12.45 -30.85 -6.99
C GLU A 9 -11.23 -30.05 -7.45
N ARG A 10 -11.23 -29.63 -8.71
CA ARG A 10 -10.22 -28.74 -9.28
C ARG A 10 -10.88 -27.44 -9.69
N ILE A 11 -10.64 -26.39 -8.92
CA ILE A 11 -11.12 -25.04 -9.20
C ILE A 11 -9.95 -24.16 -9.62
N VAL A 12 -10.11 -23.43 -10.72
CA VAL A 12 -9.11 -22.49 -11.23
C VAL A 12 -9.75 -21.11 -11.32
N TYR A 13 -9.14 -20.14 -10.64
CA TYR A 13 -9.56 -18.75 -10.68
C TYR A 13 -8.62 -17.93 -11.57
N LYS A 14 -9.19 -17.00 -12.34
CA LYS A 14 -8.43 -16.02 -13.12
C LYS A 14 -8.60 -14.64 -12.49
N ASN A 15 -7.50 -14.08 -11.99
CA ASN A 15 -7.45 -12.79 -11.30
C ASN A 15 -8.51 -12.60 -10.19
N PRO A 16 -8.60 -13.51 -9.20
CA PRO A 16 -9.59 -13.39 -8.12
C PRO A 16 -9.29 -12.23 -7.14
N SER A 17 -8.10 -11.64 -7.20
CA SER A 17 -7.68 -10.60 -6.28
C SER A 17 -8.23 -9.24 -6.69
N GLU A 18 -9.25 -8.77 -5.95
CA GLU A 18 -9.80 -7.43 -6.13
C GLU A 18 -8.90 -6.32 -5.54
N HIS A 19 -8.05 -6.70 -4.59
CA HIS A 19 -7.20 -5.78 -3.83
C HIS A 19 -5.72 -6.00 -4.14
N HIS A 20 -4.97 -4.91 -4.03
CA HIS A 20 -3.52 -4.89 -4.09
C HIS A 20 -2.97 -4.21 -2.84
N TYR A 21 -1.83 -4.70 -2.40
CA TYR A 21 -1.13 -4.23 -1.21
C TYR A 21 0.21 -3.62 -1.60
N MET A 22 0.50 -2.44 -1.07
CA MET A 22 1.73 -1.70 -1.29
C MET A 22 2.43 -1.46 0.04
N LYS A 23 3.67 -1.94 0.18
CA LYS A 23 4.55 -1.52 1.27
C LYS A 23 5.29 -0.27 0.82
N VAL A 24 5.07 0.84 1.52
CA VAL A 24 5.68 2.13 1.25
C VAL A 24 6.49 2.60 2.45
N CYS A 25 7.52 3.38 2.18
CA CYS A 25 8.30 4.10 3.18
C CYS A 25 8.29 5.58 2.82
N LEU A 26 8.01 6.45 3.77
CA LEU A 26 8.07 7.90 3.57
C LEU A 26 9.39 8.43 4.12
N GLU A 27 10.20 9.00 3.24
CA GLU A 27 11.51 9.56 3.59
C GLU A 27 11.41 11.09 3.58
N PHE A 28 11.80 11.74 4.69
CA PHE A 28 11.91 13.19 4.79
C PHE A 28 13.37 13.62 4.66
N GLN A 29 13.59 14.79 4.04
CA GLN A 29 14.93 15.39 4.04
C GLN A 29 15.33 15.88 5.44
N ASP A 30 14.37 16.37 6.22
CA ASP A 30 14.59 16.85 7.59
C ASP A 30 14.36 15.74 8.62
N HIS A 31 15.23 15.69 9.63
CA HIS A 31 15.04 14.82 10.80
C HIS A 31 13.93 15.37 11.73
N GLY A 32 13.21 14.47 12.40
CA GLY A 32 12.23 14.81 13.44
C GLY A 32 10.81 15.13 12.95
N VAL A 33 10.47 14.81 11.69
CA VAL A 33 9.07 14.88 11.22
C VAL A 33 8.32 13.63 11.68
N GLY A 34 7.69 13.72 12.85
CA GLY A 34 6.72 12.72 13.30
C GLY A 34 5.40 12.89 12.58
N LEU A 35 4.90 11.80 11.99
CA LEU A 35 3.56 11.72 11.42
C LEU A 35 2.77 10.67 12.19
N ASN A 36 1.56 11.03 12.62
CA ASN A 36 0.60 10.05 13.12
C ASN A 36 -0.14 9.40 11.93
N ALA A 37 -0.71 8.21 12.14
CA ALA A 37 -1.50 7.46 11.15
C ALA A 37 -2.60 8.30 10.49
N ALA A 38 -3.27 9.17 11.24
CA ALA A 38 -4.30 10.07 10.71
C ALA A 38 -3.72 11.10 9.72
N GLN A 39 -2.57 11.69 10.06
CA GLN A 39 -1.88 12.66 9.20
C GLN A 39 -1.33 11.99 7.95
N PHE A 40 -0.81 10.77 8.10
CA PHE A 40 -0.36 9.96 6.99
C PHE A 40 -1.52 9.63 6.04
N LYS A 41 -2.69 9.24 6.57
CA LYS A 41 -3.89 9.02 5.76
C LYS A 41 -4.31 10.28 5.01
N GLN A 42 -4.34 11.42 5.70
CA GLN A 42 -4.66 12.69 5.08
C GLN A 42 -3.68 13.06 3.97
N LEU A 43 -2.39 12.78 4.14
CA LEU A 43 -1.37 13.00 3.12
C LEU A 43 -1.64 12.19 1.85
N LEU A 44 -2.01 10.91 1.98
CA LEU A 44 -2.36 10.06 0.84
C LEU A 44 -3.59 10.59 0.10
N ILE A 45 -4.62 10.99 0.85
CA ILE A 45 -5.85 11.58 0.29
C ILE A 45 -5.53 12.88 -0.46
N SER A 46 -4.71 13.76 0.14
CA SER A 46 -4.28 14.99 -0.52
C SER A 46 -3.48 14.71 -1.80
N ALA A 47 -2.54 13.77 -1.79
CA ALA A 47 -1.76 13.41 -2.97
C ALA A 47 -2.63 12.87 -4.13
N LEU A 48 -3.67 12.08 -3.80
CA LEU A 48 -4.65 11.62 -4.77
C LEU A 48 -5.51 12.78 -5.29
N LYS A 49 -5.96 13.64 -4.39
CA LYS A 49 -6.78 14.83 -4.71
C LYS A 49 -6.05 15.78 -5.66
N ASP A 50 -4.78 16.07 -5.39
CA ASP A 50 -4.00 17.04 -6.16
C ASP A 50 -3.74 16.57 -7.60
N LEU A 51 -3.61 15.26 -7.82
CA LEU A 51 -3.29 14.70 -9.15
C LEU A 51 -4.51 14.22 -9.93
N PHE A 52 -5.47 13.56 -9.27
CA PHE A 52 -6.62 12.92 -9.90
C PHE A 52 -7.98 13.51 -9.48
N GLY A 53 -7.99 14.46 -8.54
CA GLY A 53 -9.20 15.16 -8.08
C GLY A 53 -9.92 14.49 -6.90
N GLU A 54 -10.99 15.13 -6.44
CA GLU A 54 -11.72 14.75 -5.22
C GLU A 54 -12.32 13.34 -5.27
N VAL A 55 -12.79 12.91 -6.45
CA VAL A 55 -13.43 11.60 -6.64
C VAL A 55 -12.42 10.47 -6.38
N ASP A 56 -11.20 10.62 -6.89
CA ASP A 56 -10.14 9.63 -6.69
C ASP A 56 -9.52 9.70 -5.29
N ALA A 57 -9.61 10.85 -4.63
CA ALA A 57 -9.23 10.99 -3.23
C ALA A 57 -10.14 10.19 -2.26
N ALA A 58 -11.39 9.93 -2.67
CA ALA A 58 -12.37 9.15 -1.92
C ALA A 58 -12.30 7.63 -2.22
N LEU A 59 -11.30 7.17 -2.98
CA LEU A 59 -11.11 5.74 -3.23
C LEU A 59 -10.95 4.96 -1.91
N PRO A 60 -11.42 3.70 -1.85
CA PRO A 60 -11.25 2.85 -0.67
C PRO A 60 -9.77 2.50 -0.49
N LEU A 61 -9.10 3.32 0.32
CA LEU A 61 -7.70 3.20 0.71
C LEU A 61 -7.62 2.95 2.20
N ASP A 62 -7.05 1.80 2.56
CA ASP A 62 -6.82 1.42 3.95
C ASP A 62 -5.33 1.35 4.26
N ILE A 63 -4.98 1.74 5.49
CA ILE A 63 -3.64 1.58 6.05
C ILE A 63 -3.72 0.45 7.06
N LEU A 64 -3.02 -0.65 6.80
CA LEU A 64 -3.13 -1.88 7.59
C LEU A 64 -2.12 -1.93 8.73
N ASN A 65 -0.89 -1.51 8.45
CA ASN A 65 0.17 -1.47 9.43
C ASN A 65 0.97 -0.19 9.19
N TYR A 66 0.98 0.70 10.17
CA TYR A 66 1.71 1.96 10.11
C TYR A 66 2.71 1.99 11.25
N GLU A 67 3.99 2.13 10.90
CA GLU A 67 5.09 2.21 11.84
C GLU A 67 5.60 3.65 11.89
N GLU A 68 5.40 4.34 13.00
CA GLU A 68 5.75 5.75 13.17
C GLU A 68 7.27 5.99 13.16
N LYS A 69 8.06 5.01 13.64
CA LYS A 69 9.51 5.14 13.75
C LYS A 69 10.21 5.11 12.39
N THR A 70 9.74 4.24 11.50
CA THR A 70 10.32 4.06 10.16
C THR A 70 9.49 4.73 9.07
N LEU A 71 8.36 5.37 9.44
CA LEU A 71 7.39 5.96 8.52
C LEU A 71 6.99 5.00 7.39
N SER A 72 6.91 3.72 7.73
CA SER A 72 6.59 2.65 6.79
C SER A 72 5.13 2.23 6.97
N ALA A 73 4.45 2.01 5.85
CA ALA A 73 3.05 1.63 5.85
C ALA A 73 2.76 0.50 4.86
N VAL A 74 1.79 -0.34 5.18
CA VAL A 74 1.14 -1.23 4.20
C VAL A 74 -0.21 -0.64 3.83
N LEU A 75 -0.34 -0.25 2.56
CA LEU A 75 -1.54 0.30 1.95
C LEU A 75 -2.31 -0.79 1.23
N ARG A 76 -3.64 -0.81 1.38
CA ARG A 76 -4.55 -1.64 0.58
C ARG A 76 -5.39 -0.74 -0.32
N ILE A 77 -5.45 -1.10 -1.60
CA ILE A 77 -6.28 -0.42 -2.59
C ILE A 77 -6.89 -1.41 -3.57
N CYS A 78 -8.03 -1.09 -4.17
CA CYS A 78 -8.59 -1.86 -5.27
C CYS A 78 -7.64 -1.85 -6.48
N SER A 79 -7.71 -2.91 -7.30
CA SER A 79 -6.90 -3.06 -8.52
C SER A 79 -7.02 -1.85 -9.47
N SER A 80 -8.19 -1.23 -9.56
CA SER A 80 -8.44 -0.02 -10.37
C SER A 80 -7.69 1.22 -9.88
N GLY A 81 -7.43 1.32 -8.57
CA GLY A 81 -6.80 2.48 -7.94
C GLY A 81 -5.29 2.39 -7.82
N LEU A 82 -4.70 1.21 -8.00
CA LEU A 82 -3.27 0.97 -7.77
C LEU A 82 -2.36 1.93 -8.56
N VAL A 83 -2.62 2.08 -9.86
CA VAL A 83 -1.81 2.93 -10.75
C VAL A 83 -1.95 4.41 -10.38
N LYS A 84 -3.16 4.83 -10.01
CA LYS A 84 -3.43 6.21 -9.57
C LYS A 84 -2.69 6.52 -8.28
N LEU A 85 -2.81 5.65 -7.27
CA LEU A 85 -2.11 5.82 -6.00
C LEU A 85 -0.60 5.87 -6.18
N TRP A 86 0.00 4.95 -6.94
CA TRP A 86 1.44 4.95 -7.16
C TRP A 86 1.88 6.25 -7.86
N SER A 87 1.18 6.67 -8.90
CA SER A 87 1.52 7.90 -9.62
C SER A 87 1.45 9.14 -8.71
N SER A 88 0.40 9.25 -7.89
CA SER A 88 0.25 10.32 -6.89
C SER A 88 1.38 10.32 -5.86
N LEU A 89 1.75 9.14 -5.33
CA LEU A 89 2.81 9.04 -4.34
C LEU A 89 4.19 9.40 -4.93
N THR A 90 4.43 9.04 -6.18
CA THR A 90 5.70 9.33 -6.87
C THR A 90 5.89 10.82 -7.12
N LEU A 91 4.80 11.54 -7.41
CA LEU A 91 4.83 12.97 -7.71
C LEU A 91 4.71 13.85 -6.46
N LEU A 92 4.34 13.30 -5.32
CA LEU A 92 4.33 14.04 -4.07
C LEU A 92 5.75 14.42 -3.65
N GLY A 93 6.07 15.71 -3.69
CA GLY A 93 7.41 16.23 -3.38
C GLY A 93 7.55 16.97 -2.05
N SER A 94 6.45 17.29 -1.37
CA SER A 94 6.51 18.01 -0.09
C SER A 94 5.28 17.83 0.78
N TYR A 95 5.47 17.92 2.09
CA TYR A 95 4.41 17.98 3.09
C TYR A 95 4.73 19.08 4.11
N LYS A 96 3.78 19.99 4.36
CA LYS A 96 3.95 21.14 5.26
C LYS A 96 5.23 21.96 5.00
N GLY A 97 5.57 22.14 3.72
CA GLY A 97 6.77 22.87 3.29
C GLY A 97 8.10 22.13 3.45
N LYS A 98 8.09 20.89 3.99
CA LYS A 98 9.28 20.02 4.06
C LYS A 98 9.30 19.07 2.88
N LYS A 99 10.47 18.89 2.26
CA LYS A 99 10.63 17.95 1.16
C LYS A 99 10.52 16.51 1.66
N CYS A 100 9.69 15.73 0.99
CA CYS A 100 9.47 14.32 1.31
C CYS A 100 9.33 13.53 0.01
N ALA A 101 9.69 12.25 0.07
CA ALA A 101 9.55 11.32 -1.04
C ALA A 101 8.95 10.01 -0.54
N PHE A 102 7.94 9.50 -1.25
CA PHE A 102 7.46 8.15 -1.04
C PHE A 102 8.31 7.17 -1.82
N ARG A 103 8.85 6.18 -1.10
CA ARG A 103 9.57 5.06 -1.68
C ARG A 103 8.74 3.80 -1.58
N VAL A 104 8.32 3.28 -2.73
CA VAL A 104 7.64 1.99 -2.81
C VAL A 104 8.66 0.87 -2.63
N ILE A 105 8.48 0.04 -1.60
CA ILE A 105 9.41 -1.05 -1.28
C ILE A 105 9.02 -2.30 -2.07
N GLN A 106 7.74 -2.65 -2.04
CA GLN A 106 7.20 -3.85 -2.68
C GLN A 106 5.69 -3.73 -2.87
N VAL A 107 5.17 -4.44 -3.88
CA VAL A 107 3.75 -4.46 -4.25
C VAL A 107 3.34 -5.91 -4.49
N SER A 108 2.19 -6.33 -3.95
CA SER A 108 1.67 -7.68 -4.14
C SER A 108 0.15 -7.70 -4.01
N PRO A 109 -0.58 -8.54 -4.79
CA PRO A 109 -2.01 -8.78 -4.58
C PRO A 109 -2.33 -9.56 -3.29
N PHE A 110 -1.32 -10.10 -2.60
CA PHE A 110 -1.48 -10.86 -1.36
C PHE A 110 -0.52 -10.38 -0.28
N LEU A 111 -1.05 -10.20 0.94
CA LEU A 111 -0.24 -9.87 2.11
C LEU A 111 0.80 -10.94 2.44
N LEU A 112 0.49 -12.22 2.22
CA LEU A 112 1.44 -13.30 2.51
C LEU A 112 2.73 -13.17 1.68
N ALA A 113 2.60 -12.91 0.38
CA ALA A 113 3.74 -12.67 -0.48
C ALA A 113 4.43 -11.32 -0.18
N LEU A 114 3.66 -10.31 0.27
CA LEU A 114 4.21 -9.04 0.73
C LEU A 114 4.99 -9.17 2.06
N SER A 115 4.62 -10.11 2.94
CA SER A 115 5.33 -10.33 4.20
C SER A 115 6.70 -10.95 3.99
N GLY A 116 6.91 -11.65 2.88
CA GLY A 116 8.23 -12.10 2.44
C GLY A 116 9.11 -10.94 1.98
N ASN A 117 10.43 -11.10 2.07
CA ASN A 117 11.37 -10.11 1.54
C ASN A 117 11.50 -10.28 0.01
N SER A 118 10.65 -9.58 -0.74
CA SER A 118 10.71 -9.59 -2.20
C SER A 118 11.80 -8.69 -2.78
N ARG A 119 12.48 -7.88 -1.95
CA ARG A 119 13.46 -6.88 -2.40
C ARG A 119 14.90 -7.39 -2.33
N GLU A 120 15.30 -7.93 -1.19
CA GLU A 120 16.69 -8.35 -0.92
C GLU A 120 16.82 -9.88 -0.90
N LEU A 121 15.74 -10.60 -0.57
CA LEU A 121 15.64 -12.07 -0.45
C LEU A 121 16.56 -12.70 0.63
N VAL A 122 17.77 -12.16 0.83
CA VAL A 122 18.73 -12.48 1.89
C VAL A 122 19.32 -11.15 2.39
N LEU A 123 19.36 -10.95 3.70
CA LEU A 123 20.05 -9.83 4.35
C LEU A 123 21.36 -10.37 4.93
N ASP A 124 22.50 -9.87 4.46
CA ASP A 124 23.84 -10.20 5.00
C ASP A 124 24.09 -9.47 6.34
#